data_AF-A0A3Q9GCA5-F1
#
_entry.id   AF-A0A3Q9GCA5-F1
#
_cell.length_a   1.000
_cell.length_b   1.000
_cell.length_c   1.000
_cell.angle_alpha   90.00
_cell.angle_beta   90.00
_cell.angle_gamma   90.00
#
_symmetry.space_group_name_H-M   'P 1'
#
loop_
_entity.id
_entity.type
_entity.pdbx_description
1 polymer ?
#
loop_
_entity_poly.entity_id
_entity_poly.type
_entity_poly.pdbx_seq_one_letter_code
_entity_poly.pdbx_strand_id
1 'polypeptide(L)'
;MYKFGILVLILFNSFANACGENTEFSPLLELGAVEGKYIDQSKLFIPSKVNSMELVAVHFEIGNERNLIFPIQFYADAEYPSIHKSGYVTVLYTISEANLASVTVHANYKHPVGQNGEITFCIHPESFKLSELIEI
;
A
#
# COMPACT_ATOMS: atom_id res chain seq x y z
N MET A 1 -30.23 -39.59 -23.37
CA MET A 1 -28.81 -39.17 -23.27
C MET A 1 -28.70 -37.68 -22.91
N TYR A 2 -29.23 -37.25 -21.75
CA TYR A 2 -29.21 -35.83 -21.34
C TYR A 2 -28.61 -35.59 -19.94
N LYS A 3 -28.13 -36.65 -19.27
CA LYS A 3 -27.64 -36.54 -17.89
C LYS A 3 -26.16 -36.14 -17.76
N PHE A 4 -25.39 -36.17 -18.85
CA PHE A 4 -23.97 -35.82 -18.86
C PHE A 4 -23.68 -34.36 -19.25
N GLY A 5 -24.68 -33.62 -19.78
CA GLY A 5 -24.49 -32.23 -20.19
C GLY A 5 -24.50 -31.21 -19.03
N ILE A 6 -25.24 -31.52 -17.96
CA ILE A 6 -25.39 -30.61 -16.81
C ILE A 6 -24.11 -30.60 -15.94
N LEU A 7 -23.40 -31.73 -15.86
CA LEU A 7 -22.16 -31.85 -15.08
C LEU A 7 -21.02 -30.98 -15.66
N VAL A 8 -21.02 -30.73 -16.97
CA VAL A 8 -19.98 -29.94 -17.65
C VAL A 8 -20.21 -28.43 -17.45
N LEU A 9 -21.46 -27.98 -17.32
CA LEU A 9 -21.80 -26.57 -17.06
C LEU A 9 -21.39 -26.10 -15.66
N ILE A 10 -21.28 -27.01 -14.69
CA ILE A 10 -20.88 -26.67 -13.32
C ILE A 10 -19.37 -26.42 -13.21
N LEU A 11 -18.56 -26.99 -14.12
CA LEU A 11 -17.09 -26.89 -14.11
C LEU A 11 -16.55 -25.54 -14.62
N PHE A 12 -17.39 -24.68 -15.19
CA PHE A 12 -17.01 -23.35 -15.70
C PHE A 12 -17.42 -22.19 -14.79
N ASN A 13 -17.74 -22.43 -13.52
CA ASN A 13 -17.75 -21.35 -12.51
C ASN A 13 -16.30 -21.01 -12.14
N SER A 14 -15.57 -20.45 -13.11
CA SER A 14 -14.38 -19.67 -12.83
C SER A 14 -14.83 -18.53 -11.93
N PHE A 15 -14.62 -18.65 -10.63
CA PHE A 15 -14.79 -17.54 -9.69
C PHE A 15 -13.72 -16.48 -10.04
N ALA A 16 -14.02 -15.66 -11.03
CA ALA A 16 -13.38 -14.36 -11.18
C ALA A 16 -13.91 -13.49 -10.03
N ASN A 17 -13.35 -13.68 -8.84
CA ASN A 17 -13.51 -12.70 -7.78
C ASN A 17 -12.79 -11.44 -8.26
N ALA A 18 -13.58 -10.45 -8.67
CA ALA A 18 -13.07 -9.11 -8.88
C ALA A 18 -12.39 -8.68 -7.58
N CYS A 19 -11.11 -8.35 -7.67
CA CYS A 19 -10.21 -8.01 -6.56
C CYS A 19 -10.64 -6.81 -5.69
N GLY A 20 -11.74 -6.15 -6.03
CA GLY A 20 -12.16 -4.90 -5.40
C GLY A 20 -13.13 -5.15 -4.27
N GLU A 21 -12.63 -5.13 -3.04
CA GLU A 21 -13.45 -4.73 -1.90
C GLU A 21 -13.35 -3.20 -1.76
N ASN A 22 -14.43 -2.53 -1.36
CA ASN A 22 -14.29 -1.15 -0.90
C ASN A 22 -13.44 -1.19 0.36
N THR A 23 -12.29 -0.50 0.34
CA THR A 23 -11.40 -0.43 1.49
C THR A 23 -11.42 0.98 2.08
N GLU A 24 -11.34 1.05 3.41
CA GLU A 24 -11.06 2.31 4.09
C GLU A 24 -9.54 2.50 4.13
N PHE A 25 -9.03 3.22 3.15
CA PHE A 25 -7.61 3.52 2.99
C PHE A 25 -7.31 4.93 3.50
N SER A 26 -6.51 5.05 4.56
CA SER A 26 -6.23 6.33 5.22
C SER A 26 -4.74 6.48 5.57
N PRO A 27 -3.88 6.75 4.57
CA PRO A 27 -2.47 7.05 4.78
C PRO A 27 -2.27 8.43 5.42
N LEU A 28 -1.13 8.63 6.08
CA LEU A 28 -0.82 9.88 6.77
C LEU A 28 0.61 10.33 6.46
N LEU A 29 0.81 11.64 6.32
CA LEU A 29 2.11 12.23 6.05
C LEU A 29 2.51 13.20 7.17
N GLU A 30 3.69 12.98 7.75
CA GLU A 30 4.37 13.94 8.63
C GLU A 30 5.63 14.45 7.94
N LEU A 31 5.70 15.76 7.69
CA LEU A 31 6.89 16.38 7.11
C LEU A 31 7.97 16.58 8.17
N GLY A 32 9.22 16.30 7.80
CA GLY A 32 10.36 16.63 8.63
C GLY A 32 10.59 18.14 8.70
N ALA A 33 10.99 18.63 9.88
CA ALA A 33 11.37 20.02 10.08
C ALA A 33 12.70 20.35 9.37
N VAL A 34 12.82 21.59 8.90
CA VAL A 34 14.08 22.14 8.37
C VAL A 34 14.61 23.16 9.36
N GLU A 35 15.73 22.83 10.01
CA GLU A 35 16.42 23.72 10.95
C GLU A 35 17.86 23.98 10.46
N GLY A 36 18.07 25.13 9.81
CA GLY A 36 19.38 25.52 9.30
C GLY A 36 19.86 24.60 8.16
N LYS A 37 20.92 23.81 8.42
CA LYS A 37 21.46 22.81 7.47
C LYS A 37 20.92 21.40 7.69
N TYR A 38 20.16 21.20 8.77
CA TYR A 38 19.60 19.93 9.15
C TYR A 38 18.19 19.79 8.59
N ILE A 39 17.87 18.62 8.06
CA ILE A 39 16.56 18.26 7.54
C ILE A 39 16.17 16.96 8.22
N ASP A 40 15.16 17.02 9.08
CA ASP A 40 14.54 15.82 9.62
C ASP A 40 13.91 15.00 8.48
N GLN A 41 13.86 13.68 8.64
CA GLN A 41 13.19 12.82 7.68
C GLN A 41 11.68 12.97 7.80
N SER A 42 11.00 13.05 6.65
CA SER A 42 9.55 12.94 6.57
C SER A 42 9.14 11.48 6.76
N LYS A 43 7.95 11.28 7.33
CA LYS A 43 7.38 9.97 7.63
C LYS A 43 6.06 9.83 6.90
N LEU A 44 5.96 8.79 6.07
CA LEU A 44 4.70 8.39 5.46
C LEU A 44 4.22 7.11 6.14
N PHE A 45 3.05 7.18 6.75
CA PHE A 45 2.38 6.05 7.39
C PHE A 45 1.38 5.46 6.40
N ILE A 46 1.64 4.23 5.97
CA ILE A 46 0.76 3.45 5.10
C ILE A 46 0.05 2.38 5.94
N PRO A 47 -1.29 2.23 5.87
CA PRO A 47 -1.98 1.18 6.60
C PRO A 47 -1.34 -0.19 6.31
N SER A 48 -0.97 -0.92 7.37
CA SER A 48 -0.38 -2.25 7.26
C SER A 48 -1.37 -3.29 6.72
N LYS A 49 -2.67 -3.01 6.91
CA LYS A 49 -3.79 -3.79 6.40
C LYS A 49 -4.89 -2.87 5.92
N VAL A 50 -5.62 -3.34 4.92
CA VAL A 50 -6.90 -2.77 4.50
C VAL A 50 -7.89 -3.92 4.37
N ASN A 51 -9.05 -3.81 5.02
CA ASN A 51 -9.97 -4.94 5.22
C ASN A 51 -9.25 -6.21 5.73
N SER A 52 -9.26 -7.28 4.94
CA SER A 52 -8.60 -8.55 5.22
C SER A 52 -7.23 -8.70 4.53
N MET A 53 -6.79 -7.70 3.76
CA MET A 53 -5.56 -7.74 2.96
C MET A 53 -4.38 -7.11 3.70
N GLU A 54 -3.17 -7.63 3.47
CA GLU A 54 -1.92 -7.16 4.06
C GLU A 54 -1.10 -6.39 3.03
N LEU A 55 -0.41 -5.34 3.48
CA LEU A 55 0.48 -4.54 2.65
C LEU A 55 1.68 -5.38 2.22
N VAL A 56 1.92 -5.48 0.91
CA VAL A 56 3.05 -6.25 0.35
C VAL A 56 4.13 -5.37 -0.24
N ALA A 57 3.77 -4.20 -0.76
CA ALA A 57 4.71 -3.28 -1.38
C ALA A 57 4.16 -1.85 -1.38
N VAL A 58 5.07 -0.89 -1.41
CA VAL A 58 4.87 0.55 -1.58
C VAL A 58 5.94 1.02 -2.54
N HIS A 59 5.56 1.78 -3.56
CA HIS A 59 6.51 2.37 -4.51
C HIS A 59 6.10 3.79 -4.85
N PHE A 60 7.08 4.56 -5.35
CA PHE A 60 6.94 5.97 -5.61
C PHE A 60 7.19 6.27 -7.09
N GLU A 61 6.27 7.01 -7.69
CA GLU A 61 6.42 7.59 -9.01
C GLU A 61 6.69 9.09 -8.84
N ILE A 62 7.84 9.57 -9.35
CA ILE A 62 8.24 10.98 -9.23
C ILE A 62 8.30 11.61 -10.62
N GLY A 63 7.40 12.58 -10.87
CA GLY A 63 7.26 13.23 -12.18
C GLY A 63 6.84 12.24 -13.27
N ASN A 64 7.20 12.52 -14.53
CA ASN A 64 6.70 11.77 -15.69
C ASN A 64 7.54 10.52 -16.08
N GLU A 65 8.72 10.30 -15.50
CA GLU A 65 9.66 9.30 -16.07
C GLU A 65 10.53 8.55 -15.04
N ARG A 66 10.31 8.68 -13.72
CA ARG A 66 11.18 8.04 -12.72
C ARG A 66 10.38 7.30 -11.66
N ASN A 67 10.16 6.01 -11.90
CA ASN A 67 9.80 5.06 -10.86
C ASN A 67 11.00 4.90 -9.91
N LEU A 68 10.95 5.57 -8.76
CA LEU A 68 11.90 5.36 -7.68
C LEU A 68 11.29 4.34 -6.73
N ILE A 69 11.76 3.10 -6.82
CA ILE A 69 11.46 2.09 -5.81
C ILE A 69 12.35 2.40 -4.61
N PHE A 70 11.81 3.15 -3.64
CA PHE A 70 12.45 3.25 -2.34
C PHE A 70 12.24 1.92 -1.61
N PRO A 71 13.31 1.28 -1.12
CA PRO A 71 13.15 0.11 -0.28
C PRO A 71 12.40 0.54 0.98
N ILE A 72 11.19 0.00 1.15
CA ILE A 72 10.43 0.15 2.38
C ILE A 72 11.20 -0.59 3.45
N GLN A 73 11.70 0.15 4.42
CA GLN A 73 12.17 -0.47 5.64
C GLN A 73 10.94 -0.73 6.51
N PHE A 74 10.51 -1.99 6.52
CA PHE A 74 9.54 -2.48 7.49
C PHE A 74 10.24 -2.54 8.83
N TYR A 75 10.15 -1.46 9.60
CA TYR A 75 10.53 -1.51 11.00
C TYR A 75 9.45 -2.29 11.76
N ALA A 76 9.84 -3.24 12.61
CA ALA A 76 8.93 -3.87 13.55
C ALA A 76 8.63 -2.89 14.69
N ASP A 77 7.35 -2.78 15.11
CA ASP A 77 6.83 -1.81 16.09
C ASP A 77 7.70 -1.57 17.35
N ALA A 78 8.51 -2.55 17.74
CA ALA A 78 9.32 -2.51 18.96
C ALA A 78 10.70 -1.85 18.82
N GLU A 79 11.21 -1.58 17.60
CA GLU A 79 12.59 -1.14 17.43
C GLU A 79 12.77 0.38 17.56
N TYR A 80 11.80 1.19 17.12
CA TYR A 80 11.93 2.66 17.11
C TYR A 80 10.60 3.39 17.41
N PRO A 81 10.12 3.40 18.66
CA PRO A 81 8.75 3.83 18.99
C PRO A 81 8.40 5.27 18.57
N SER A 82 9.38 6.16 18.42
CA SER A 82 9.18 7.55 17.97
C SER A 82 8.88 7.70 16.46
N ILE A 83 9.07 6.64 15.68
CA ILE A 83 8.76 6.60 14.24
C ILE A 83 7.68 5.57 13.90
N HIS A 84 7.12 4.87 14.91
CA HIS A 84 6.06 3.88 14.71
C HIS A 84 4.68 4.44 14.97
N LYS A 85 3.70 3.89 14.26
CA LYS A 85 2.28 4.10 14.51
C LYS A 85 1.54 2.78 14.38
N SER A 86 0.84 2.39 15.44
CA SER A 86 0.10 1.11 15.49
C SER A 86 -0.84 0.98 14.29
N GLY A 87 -0.75 -0.15 13.59
CA GLY A 87 -1.54 -0.44 12.40
C GLY A 87 -0.95 0.10 11.09
N TYR A 88 0.20 0.78 11.11
CA TYR A 88 0.84 1.36 9.94
C TYR A 88 2.27 0.86 9.71
N VAL A 89 2.66 0.77 8.45
CA VAL A 89 4.06 0.69 8.01
C VAL A 89 4.57 2.11 7.78
N THR A 90 5.76 2.41 8.29
CA THR A 90 6.37 3.73 8.16
C THR A 90 7.43 3.73 7.08
N VAL A 91 7.34 4.66 6.14
CA VAL A 91 8.35 4.93 5.12
C VAL A 91 9.06 6.24 5.47
N LEU A 92 10.38 6.17 5.65
CA LEU A 92 11.23 7.32 5.93
C LEU A 92 11.89 7.84 4.66
N TYR A 93 11.77 9.13 4.39
CA TYR A 93 12.33 9.74 3.18
C TYR A 93 12.49 11.25 3.37
N THR A 94 13.42 11.85 2.62
CA THR A 94 13.62 13.30 2.61
C THR A 94 12.84 13.90 1.45
N ILE A 95 11.83 14.72 1.76
CA ILE A 95 11.03 15.45 0.76
C ILE A 95 10.77 16.87 1.25
N SER A 96 10.66 17.83 0.32
CA SER A 96 10.20 19.19 0.59
C SER A 96 8.76 19.38 0.13
N GLU A 97 8.05 20.34 0.72
CA GLU A 97 6.67 20.69 0.34
C GLU A 97 6.51 20.95 -1.16
N ALA A 98 7.48 21.64 -1.77
CA ALA A 98 7.48 21.95 -3.20
C ALA A 98 7.44 20.72 -4.12
N ASN A 99 7.85 19.55 -3.61
CA ASN A 99 7.91 18.31 -4.37
C ASN A 99 6.71 17.38 -4.14
N LEU A 100 5.78 17.70 -3.24
CA LEU A 100 4.71 16.76 -2.89
C LEU A 100 3.74 16.48 -4.04
N ALA A 101 3.43 17.50 -4.85
CA ALA A 101 2.50 17.36 -5.97
C ALA A 101 3.04 16.50 -7.13
N SER A 102 4.35 16.26 -7.19
CA SER A 102 4.99 15.46 -8.22
C SER A 102 5.23 14.01 -7.81
N VAL A 103 4.87 13.63 -6.57
CA VAL A 103 5.07 12.29 -6.04
C VAL A 103 3.73 11.57 -5.88
N THR A 104 3.56 10.52 -6.67
CA THR A 104 2.48 9.55 -6.50
C THR A 104 3.02 8.35 -5.72
N VAL A 105 2.26 7.91 -4.74
CA VAL A 105 2.55 6.72 -3.94
C VAL A 105 1.57 5.63 -4.33
N HIS A 106 2.08 4.42 -4.48
CA HIS A 106 1.30 3.24 -4.79
C HIS A 106 1.51 2.20 -3.70
N ALA A 107 0.47 1.89 -2.93
CA ALA A 107 0.45 0.85 -1.92
C ALA A 107 -0.28 -0.38 -2.48
N ASN A 108 0.37 -1.54 -2.43
CA ASN A 108 -0.17 -2.79 -2.94
C ASN A 108 -0.51 -3.72 -1.79
N TYR A 109 -1.73 -4.23 -1.82
CA TYR A 109 -2.27 -5.14 -0.82
C TYR A 109 -2.61 -6.49 -1.42
N LYS A 110 -2.55 -7.52 -0.59
CA LYS A 110 -2.87 -8.90 -0.99
C LYS A 110 -3.53 -9.62 0.17
N HIS A 111 -4.47 -10.52 -0.11
CA HIS A 111 -4.96 -11.42 0.93
C HIS A 111 -3.82 -12.24 1.54
N PRO A 112 -3.84 -12.45 2.87
CA PRO A 112 -2.87 -13.31 3.53
C PRO A 112 -2.95 -14.73 2.96
N VAL A 113 -1.86 -15.48 3.13
CA VAL A 113 -1.87 -16.90 2.81
C VAL A 113 -2.94 -17.58 3.66
N GLY A 114 -3.88 -18.29 3.02
CA GLY A 114 -4.96 -18.98 3.71
C GLY A 114 -4.42 -20.04 4.67
N GLN A 115 -5.26 -20.46 5.64
CA GLN A 115 -4.85 -21.43 6.66
C GLN A 115 -4.35 -22.78 6.09
N ASN A 116 -4.74 -23.10 4.85
CA ASN A 116 -4.32 -24.30 4.13
C ASN A 116 -3.21 -24.06 3.08
N GLY A 117 -2.53 -22.90 3.13
CA GLY A 117 -1.52 -22.54 2.13
C GLY A 117 -2.08 -22.01 0.81
N GLU A 118 -3.36 -21.65 0.78
CA GLU A 118 -4.00 -21.05 -0.39
C GLU A 118 -3.36 -19.68 -0.69
N ILE A 119 -2.83 -19.51 -1.90
CA ILE A 119 -2.20 -18.26 -2.35
C ILE A 119 -3.14 -17.59 -3.35
N THR A 120 -3.64 -16.41 -2.99
CA THR A 120 -4.34 -15.55 -3.95
C THR A 120 -3.32 -14.76 -4.77
N PHE A 121 -3.50 -14.62 -6.08
CA PHE A 121 -2.64 -13.78 -6.94
C PHE A 121 -3.17 -12.37 -7.16
N CYS A 122 -4.34 -12.09 -6.58
CA CYS A 122 -4.99 -10.80 -6.58
C CYS A 122 -4.14 -9.78 -5.81
N ILE A 123 -3.80 -8.67 -6.46
CA ILE A 123 -3.16 -7.51 -5.85
C ILE A 123 -4.16 -6.35 -5.95
N HIS A 124 -4.45 -5.73 -4.81
CA HIS A 124 -5.28 -4.54 -4.71
C HIS A 124 -4.38 -3.30 -4.58
N PRO A 125 -4.31 -2.45 -5.62
CA PRO A 125 -3.51 -1.24 -5.58
C PRO A 125 -4.33 -0.05 -5.04
N GLU A 126 -3.76 0.67 -4.09
CA GLU A 126 -4.20 1.99 -3.66
C GLU A 126 -3.17 3.02 -4.12
N SER A 127 -3.61 4.11 -4.74
CA SER A 127 -2.72 5.14 -5.29
C SER A 127 -3.20 6.53 -4.90
N PHE A 128 -2.28 7.36 -4.45
CA PHE A 128 -2.58 8.71 -3.98
C PHE A 128 -1.37 9.63 -4.20
N LYS A 129 -1.62 10.93 -4.30
CA LYS A 129 -0.54 11.92 -4.32
C LYS A 129 -0.19 12.36 -2.92
N LEU A 130 1.09 12.57 -2.63
CA LEU A 130 1.48 13.07 -1.30
C LEU A 130 0.84 14.42 -0.96
N SER A 131 0.58 15.27 -1.96
CA SER A 131 -0.12 16.54 -1.78
C SER A 131 -1.57 16.39 -1.30
N GLU A 132 -2.21 15.23 -1.46
CA GLU A 132 -3.59 15.00 -1.01
C GLU A 132 -3.68 14.76 0.50
N LEU A 133 -2.54 14.50 1.17
CA LEU A 133 -2.48 14.19 2.60
C LEU A 133 -2.18 15.40 3.48
N ILE A 134 -1.91 16.56 2.89
CA ILE A 134 -1.69 17.80 3.63
C ILE A 134 -2.94 18.63 3.50
N GLU A 135 -3.64 18.82 4.62
CA GLU A 135 -4.68 19.85 4.71
C GLU A 135 -3.99 21.22 4.62
N ILE A 136 -4.36 22.01 3.60
CA ILE A 136 -3.90 23.39 3.41
C ILE A 136 -4.64 24.31 4.38
#